data_AF-A0A836B5T9-F1
#
_entry.id   AF-A0A836B5T9-F1
#
_cell.length_a   1.000
_cell.length_b   1.000
_cell.length_c   1.000
_cell.angle_alpha   90.00
_cell.angle_beta   90.00
_cell.angle_gamma   90.00
#
_symmetry.space_group_name_H-M   'P 1'
#
loop_
_entity.id
_entity.type
_entity.pdbx_description
1 polymer ?
#
loop_
_entity_poly.entity_id
_entity_poly.type
_entity_poly.pdbx_seq_one_letter_code
_entity_poly.pdbx_strand_id
1 'polypeptide(L)'
;MGRGGKHAGARDVQAKRAAHTWQDWLEDYDAASECIYGHNIEAKCIAAGGLVRISNFLPEFVADGILSVLKSIPDSKWLDTSASEDYRQNNISHSFSSVKQANGLDAVIRLFTLVRPEALHAFSAAKYCKRDHIAPHDDRAYTQVRMDSGRVITTSRDLAVIYYLTKDWKEEYGGVLVDLEDTAAGPAGRRYVPQWNSVVVFKVPRYHAVTALTTDRPRYSIFGWFLLPGKRYPLYTGDELEEHKRRTLSAKHGQEQEREGNQEDGMDGEEDGEDSEEGGDEQEAQAAPRSRARTAGSTGRTGQPATKRRRDAEAGTAAPPQPQSSQRHAAAAVVGSSERVGSRGGAVHLAGGAVVRLPGRWQGRRKHVCV
;
A
#
# COMPACT_ATOMS: atom_id res chain seq x y z
N MET A 1 28.31 46.85 -24.55
CA MET A 1 26.95 46.40 -24.93
C MET A 1 26.71 45.03 -24.31
N GLY A 2 26.15 44.98 -23.09
CA GLY A 2 25.91 43.72 -22.36
C GLY A 2 24.42 43.46 -22.23
N ARG A 3 23.92 42.37 -22.82
CA ARG A 3 22.52 41.93 -22.70
C ARG A 3 22.32 41.19 -21.37
N GLY A 4 21.85 41.90 -20.35
CA GLY A 4 21.30 41.31 -19.13
C GLY A 4 19.86 40.82 -19.37
N GLY A 5 19.70 39.52 -19.59
CA GLY A 5 18.39 38.87 -19.66
C GLY A 5 17.82 38.64 -18.27
N LYS A 6 16.77 39.38 -17.92
CA LYS A 6 16.04 39.25 -16.65
C LYS A 6 15.31 37.90 -16.59
N HIS A 7 15.77 36.99 -15.72
CA HIS A 7 15.02 35.81 -15.28
C HIS A 7 13.89 36.21 -14.30
N ALA A 8 12.90 36.96 -14.79
CA ALA A 8 11.76 37.45 -13.99
C ALA A 8 10.49 36.58 -14.11
N GLY A 9 10.60 35.31 -14.52
CA GLY A 9 9.43 34.52 -14.95
C GLY A 9 8.90 33.46 -13.98
N ALA A 10 9.71 32.90 -13.08
CA ALA A 10 9.29 31.68 -12.35
C ALA A 10 8.50 31.94 -11.06
N ARG A 11 8.76 33.06 -10.36
CA ARG A 11 8.07 33.35 -9.08
C ARG A 11 6.66 33.93 -9.25
N ASP A 12 6.36 34.55 -10.39
CA ASP A 12 5.08 35.26 -10.61
C ASP A 12 3.96 34.33 -11.13
N VAL A 13 4.30 33.18 -11.71
CA VAL A 13 3.34 32.13 -12.10
C VAL A 13 2.71 31.47 -10.87
N GLN A 14 3.44 31.44 -9.75
CA GLN A 14 2.96 30.86 -8.49
C GLN A 14 1.95 31.77 -7.77
N ALA A 15 2.00 33.09 -8.00
CA ALA A 15 1.18 34.08 -7.28
C ALA A 15 -0.23 34.31 -7.87
N LYS A 16 -0.51 33.84 -9.09
CA LYS A 16 -1.82 34.02 -9.76
C LYS A 16 -2.73 32.79 -9.78
N ARG A 17 -2.30 31.65 -9.26
CA ARG A 17 -3.24 30.56 -8.98
C ARG A 17 -4.05 30.96 -7.74
N ALA A 18 -5.30 31.38 -7.96
CA ALA A 18 -6.32 31.50 -6.91
C ALA A 18 -6.27 30.27 -5.99
N ALA A 19 -6.70 30.37 -4.73
CA ALA A 19 -6.64 29.25 -3.77
C ALA A 19 -7.34 27.99 -4.33
N HIS A 20 -6.60 27.14 -5.02
CA HIS A 20 -7.10 25.87 -5.53
C HIS A 20 -7.32 24.99 -4.32
N THR A 21 -8.51 24.41 -4.19
CA THR A 21 -8.66 23.30 -3.26
C THR A 21 -7.77 22.15 -3.72
N TRP A 22 -7.45 21.21 -2.84
CA TRP A 22 -6.67 20.03 -3.27
C TRP A 22 -7.44 19.20 -4.31
N GLN A 23 -8.77 19.21 -4.28
CA GLN A 23 -9.61 18.57 -5.29
C GLN A 23 -9.45 19.25 -6.65
N ASP A 24 -9.54 20.58 -6.69
CA ASP A 24 -9.33 21.34 -7.94
C ASP A 24 -7.95 21.04 -8.52
N TRP A 25 -6.92 20.91 -7.67
CA TRP A 25 -5.59 20.54 -8.11
C TRP A 25 -5.52 19.11 -8.67
N LEU A 26 -6.20 18.12 -8.07
CA LEU A 26 -6.27 16.76 -8.62
C LEU A 26 -7.07 16.67 -9.92
N GLU A 27 -7.94 17.63 -10.20
CA GLU A 27 -8.70 17.75 -11.45
C GLU A 27 -7.95 18.53 -12.54
N ASP A 28 -6.97 19.35 -12.16
CA ASP A 28 -6.03 20.02 -13.07
C ASP A 28 -5.02 19.00 -13.62
N TYR A 29 -5.35 18.40 -14.76
CA TYR A 29 -4.51 17.40 -15.44
C TYR A 29 -3.10 17.92 -15.73
N ASP A 30 -2.96 19.19 -16.14
CA ASP A 30 -1.66 19.75 -16.49
C ASP A 30 -0.79 19.88 -15.23
N ALA A 31 -1.34 20.41 -14.13
CA ALA A 31 -0.63 20.50 -12.86
C ALA A 31 -0.24 19.11 -12.30
N ALA A 32 -1.19 18.17 -12.30
CA ALA A 32 -0.97 16.84 -11.80
C ALA A 32 0.06 16.07 -12.64
N SER A 33 -0.04 16.14 -13.97
CA SER A 33 0.89 15.46 -14.88
C SER A 33 2.29 16.07 -14.83
N GLU A 34 2.42 17.39 -14.80
CA GLU A 34 3.71 18.08 -14.62
C GLU A 34 4.39 17.64 -13.31
N CYS A 35 3.63 17.60 -12.21
CA CYS A 35 4.14 17.14 -10.92
C CYS A 35 4.61 15.68 -10.98
N ILE A 36 3.80 14.77 -11.52
CA ILE A 36 4.14 13.34 -11.56
C ILE A 36 5.30 13.05 -12.52
N TYR A 37 5.31 13.67 -13.71
CA TYR A 37 6.40 13.50 -14.68
C TYR A 37 7.71 14.12 -14.20
N GLY A 38 7.66 15.23 -13.45
CA GLY A 38 8.83 15.85 -12.85
C GLY A 38 9.62 14.93 -11.91
N HIS A 39 8.97 13.91 -11.34
CA HIS A 39 9.65 12.92 -10.51
C HIS A 39 10.48 11.91 -11.29
N ASN A 40 10.16 11.64 -12.56
CA ASN A 40 10.80 10.63 -13.40
C ASN A 40 11.02 9.29 -12.66
N ILE A 41 9.91 8.78 -12.10
CA ILE A 41 9.90 7.66 -11.14
C ILE A 41 10.63 6.43 -11.69
N GLU A 42 10.34 6.03 -12.94
CA GLU A 42 10.92 4.82 -13.52
C GLU A 42 12.43 4.93 -13.70
N ALA A 43 12.92 6.04 -14.24
CA ALA A 43 14.35 6.23 -14.42
C ALA A 43 15.08 6.26 -13.07
N LYS A 44 14.49 6.92 -12.05
CA LYS A 44 15.04 6.91 -10.69
C LYS A 44 15.03 5.50 -10.08
N CYS A 45 13.97 4.73 -10.29
CA CYS A 45 13.87 3.36 -9.80
C CYS A 45 14.95 2.46 -10.44
N ILE A 46 15.19 2.60 -11.75
CA ILE A 46 16.23 1.86 -12.47
C ILE A 46 17.62 2.29 -11.97
N ALA A 47 17.88 3.59 -11.87
CA ALA A 47 19.17 4.12 -11.41
C ALA A 47 19.50 3.72 -9.96
N ALA A 48 18.48 3.53 -9.12
CA ALA A 48 18.62 3.10 -7.74
C ALA A 48 18.71 1.57 -7.58
N GLY A 49 18.84 0.81 -8.67
CA GLY A 49 18.97 -0.65 -8.60
C GLY A 49 17.65 -1.39 -8.37
N GLY A 50 16.52 -0.78 -8.73
CA GLY A 50 15.21 -1.43 -8.73
C GLY A 50 14.28 -1.04 -7.59
N LEU A 51 14.73 -0.23 -6.62
CA LEU A 51 13.87 0.35 -5.57
C LEU A 51 14.29 1.80 -5.28
N VAL A 52 13.33 2.72 -5.20
CA VAL A 52 13.58 4.12 -4.88
C VAL A 52 12.53 4.68 -3.93
N ARG A 53 12.96 5.55 -3.00
CA ARG A 53 12.08 6.43 -2.22
C ARG A 53 12.18 7.85 -2.73
N ILE A 54 11.04 8.50 -2.93
CA ILE A 54 10.92 9.91 -3.33
C ILE A 54 10.11 10.63 -2.27
N SER A 55 10.75 11.54 -1.54
CA SER A 55 10.11 12.39 -0.53
C SER A 55 9.46 13.61 -1.18
N ASN A 56 8.50 14.24 -0.49
CA ASN A 56 7.73 15.38 -0.98
C ASN A 56 7.10 15.11 -2.36
N PHE A 57 6.43 13.97 -2.46
CA PHE A 57 5.93 13.45 -3.74
C PHE A 57 4.86 14.35 -4.36
N LEU A 58 3.97 14.92 -3.55
CA LEU A 58 2.94 15.86 -3.99
C LEU A 58 3.10 17.21 -3.29
N PRO A 59 2.45 18.28 -3.78
CA PRO A 59 2.29 19.49 -2.99
C PRO A 59 1.65 19.16 -1.63
N GLU A 60 2.13 19.77 -0.56
CA GLU A 60 1.74 19.40 0.81
C GLU A 60 0.23 19.51 1.05
N PHE A 61 -0.40 20.58 0.56
CA PHE A 61 -1.85 20.76 0.67
C PHE A 61 -2.66 19.65 -0.02
N VAL A 62 -2.10 19.04 -1.08
CA VAL A 62 -2.69 17.89 -1.76
C VAL A 62 -2.54 16.62 -0.93
N ALA A 63 -1.35 16.37 -0.39
CA ALA A 63 -1.11 15.25 0.52
C ALA A 63 -2.03 15.31 1.75
N ASP A 64 -2.23 16.50 2.33
CA ASP A 64 -3.15 16.74 3.44
C ASP A 64 -4.62 16.47 3.08
N GLY A 65 -5.03 16.91 1.89
CA GLY A 65 -6.35 16.59 1.34
C GLY A 65 -6.58 15.09 1.21
N ILE A 66 -5.60 14.36 0.66
CA ILE A 66 -5.65 12.90 0.52
C ILE A 66 -5.71 12.22 1.90
N LEU A 67 -4.88 12.64 2.86
CA LEU A 67 -4.95 12.08 4.22
C LEU A 67 -6.32 12.32 4.86
N SER A 68 -6.92 13.49 4.62
CA SER A 68 -8.27 13.81 5.10
C SER A 68 -9.32 12.86 4.51
N VAL A 69 -9.21 12.54 3.22
CA VAL A 69 -10.04 11.49 2.59
C VAL A 69 -9.88 10.17 3.34
N LEU A 70 -8.64 9.68 3.52
CA LEU A 70 -8.40 8.38 4.16
C LEU A 70 -8.92 8.31 5.59
N LYS A 71 -8.74 9.38 6.38
CA LYS A 71 -9.28 9.48 7.75
C LYS A 71 -10.81 9.54 7.80
N SER A 72 -11.46 10.04 6.75
CA SER A 72 -12.92 10.13 6.68
C SER A 72 -13.62 8.81 6.31
N ILE A 73 -12.86 7.81 5.85
CA ILE A 73 -13.42 6.49 5.49
C ILE A 73 -13.89 5.79 6.77
N PRO A 74 -15.19 5.48 6.91
CA PRO A 74 -15.70 4.80 8.09
C PRO A 74 -15.03 3.44 8.30
N ASP A 75 -14.81 3.04 9.56
CA ASP A 75 -14.20 1.75 9.90
C ASP A 75 -14.91 0.54 9.26
N SER A 76 -16.24 0.62 9.06
CA SER A 76 -17.03 -0.43 8.40
C SER A 76 -16.76 -0.60 6.89
N LYS A 77 -16.04 0.33 6.26
CA LYS A 77 -15.64 0.25 4.85
C LYS A 77 -14.25 -0.33 4.66
N TRP A 78 -13.45 -0.40 5.71
CA TRP A 78 -12.14 -1.02 5.70
C TRP A 78 -12.32 -2.53 5.77
N LEU A 79 -11.86 -3.24 4.73
CA LEU A 79 -11.95 -4.68 4.64
C LEU A 79 -10.69 -5.28 5.24
N ASP A 80 -10.85 -6.20 6.20
CA ASP A 80 -9.71 -6.96 6.71
C ASP A 80 -9.07 -7.75 5.55
N THR A 81 -7.76 -7.57 5.42
CA THR A 81 -6.91 -8.23 4.44
C THR A 81 -5.87 -8.99 5.24
N SER A 82 -6.21 -10.21 5.59
CA SER A 82 -5.35 -11.09 6.39
C SER A 82 -5.25 -12.48 5.77
N ALA A 83 -4.07 -13.08 5.92
CA ALA A 83 -3.85 -14.47 5.57
C ALA A 83 -2.81 -15.08 6.52
N SER A 84 -2.99 -16.36 6.83
CA SER A 84 -1.92 -17.19 7.37
C SER A 84 -0.95 -17.58 6.25
N GLU A 85 0.28 -17.92 6.62
CA GLU A 85 1.29 -18.40 5.69
C GLU A 85 0.83 -19.72 5.03
N ASP A 86 0.54 -19.68 3.74
CA ASP A 86 0.27 -20.85 2.90
C ASP A 86 0.95 -20.69 1.54
N TYR A 87 2.19 -21.15 1.51
CA TYR A 87 3.05 -21.14 0.33
C TYR A 87 2.46 -21.90 -0.88
N ARG A 88 1.57 -22.88 -0.69
CA ARG A 88 0.95 -23.60 -1.81
C ARG A 88 -0.03 -22.72 -2.59
N GLN A 89 -0.62 -21.75 -1.91
CA GLN A 89 -1.53 -20.77 -2.50
C GLN A 89 -0.84 -19.43 -2.78
N ASN A 90 0.49 -19.36 -2.61
CA ASN A 90 1.26 -18.11 -2.66
C ASN A 90 0.72 -17.06 -1.65
N ASN A 91 0.22 -17.54 -0.51
CA ASN A 91 -0.25 -16.72 0.59
C ASN A 91 0.89 -16.52 1.59
N ILE A 92 1.24 -15.27 1.80
CA ILE A 92 2.23 -14.85 2.81
C ILE A 92 1.47 -14.43 4.06
N SER A 93 2.07 -14.59 5.24
CA SER A 93 1.42 -14.08 6.45
C SER A 93 1.34 -12.56 6.39
N HIS A 94 0.13 -12.02 6.53
CA HIS A 94 -0.10 -10.58 6.57
C HIS A 94 -1.39 -10.28 7.31
N SER A 95 -1.51 -9.05 7.80
CA SER A 95 -2.72 -8.49 8.36
C SER A 95 -2.68 -6.98 8.22
N PHE A 96 -3.70 -6.41 7.60
CA PHE A 96 -3.97 -4.98 7.49
C PHE A 96 -5.39 -4.78 6.96
N SER A 97 -5.93 -3.57 7.00
CA SER A 97 -7.20 -3.27 6.34
C SER A 97 -7.01 -2.53 5.03
N SER A 98 -7.84 -2.83 4.02
CA SER A 98 -7.79 -2.16 2.72
C SER A 98 -9.16 -1.74 2.19
N VAL A 99 -9.16 -0.78 1.27
CA VAL A 99 -10.37 -0.33 0.58
C VAL A 99 -10.02 0.12 -0.85
N LYS A 100 -10.80 -0.37 -1.82
CA LYS A 100 -10.66 -0.01 -3.24
C LYS A 100 -11.51 1.19 -3.65
N GLN A 101 -12.60 1.46 -2.92
CA GLN A 101 -13.59 2.47 -3.27
C GLN A 101 -14.13 3.18 -2.02
N ALA A 102 -14.02 4.50 -1.99
CA ALA A 102 -14.60 5.38 -0.99
C ALA A 102 -14.77 6.79 -1.59
N ASN A 103 -15.56 7.65 -0.95
CA ASN A 103 -15.79 9.01 -1.44
C ASN A 103 -14.47 9.77 -1.57
N GLY A 104 -14.16 10.25 -2.77
CA GLY A 104 -12.93 10.99 -3.10
C GLY A 104 -11.70 10.12 -3.36
N LEU A 105 -11.71 8.82 -3.00
CA LEU A 105 -10.57 7.92 -3.20
C LEU A 105 -10.31 7.64 -4.69
N ASP A 106 -11.35 7.68 -5.53
CA ASP A 106 -11.23 7.50 -6.97
C ASP A 106 -10.35 8.58 -7.62
N ALA A 107 -10.50 9.84 -7.21
CA ALA A 107 -9.65 10.94 -7.68
C ALA A 107 -8.18 10.74 -7.27
N VAL A 108 -7.96 10.25 -6.04
CA VAL A 108 -6.62 9.93 -5.53
C VAL A 108 -5.98 8.78 -6.31
N ILE A 109 -6.71 7.68 -6.54
CA ILE A 109 -6.18 6.53 -7.28
C ILE A 109 -5.86 6.92 -8.73
N ARG A 110 -6.70 7.77 -9.34
CA ARG A 110 -6.51 8.26 -10.70
C ARG A 110 -5.20 9.04 -10.88
N LEU A 111 -4.72 9.74 -9.85
CA LEU A 111 -3.41 10.39 -9.87
C LEU A 111 -2.26 9.41 -10.17
N PHE A 112 -2.28 8.22 -9.57
CA PHE A 112 -1.23 7.22 -9.77
C PHE A 112 -1.22 6.69 -11.21
N THR A 113 -2.35 6.72 -11.92
CA THR A 113 -2.38 6.36 -13.35
C THR A 113 -1.49 7.24 -14.20
N LEU A 114 -1.17 8.46 -13.76
CA LEU A 114 -0.25 9.36 -14.47
C LEU A 114 1.20 8.88 -14.44
N VAL A 115 1.57 8.00 -13.50
CA VAL A 115 2.92 7.40 -13.48
C VAL A 115 3.14 6.54 -14.73
N ARG A 116 2.11 5.79 -15.16
CA ARG A 116 2.10 5.00 -16.39
C ARG A 116 0.72 5.04 -17.06
N PRO A 117 0.40 6.09 -17.85
CA PRO A 117 -0.95 6.34 -18.37
C PRO A 117 -1.55 5.19 -19.19
N GLU A 118 -0.71 4.36 -19.80
CA GLU A 118 -1.16 3.26 -20.66
C GLU A 118 -1.18 1.89 -19.96
N ALA A 119 -0.62 1.81 -18.75
CA ALA A 119 -0.48 0.56 -18.02
C ALA A 119 -1.78 0.17 -17.29
N LEU A 120 -2.03 -1.13 -17.25
CA LEU A 120 -3.02 -1.70 -16.35
C LEU A 120 -2.52 -1.55 -14.91
N HIS A 121 -3.43 -1.36 -13.97
CA HIS A 121 -3.07 -1.13 -12.58
C HIS A 121 -4.14 -1.66 -11.63
N ALA A 122 -3.72 -1.92 -10.39
CA ALA A 122 -4.60 -2.25 -9.28
C ALA A 122 -4.08 -1.52 -8.04
N PHE A 123 -4.82 -0.51 -7.59
CA PHE A 123 -4.48 0.32 -6.42
C PHE A 123 -5.56 0.22 -5.36
N SER A 124 -5.18 0.42 -4.10
CA SER A 124 -6.05 0.45 -2.94
C SER A 124 -5.48 1.39 -1.89
N ALA A 125 -6.33 1.88 -1.00
CA ALA A 125 -5.86 2.48 0.24
C ALA A 125 -5.65 1.36 1.28
N ALA A 126 -4.63 1.51 2.13
CA ALA A 126 -4.40 0.66 3.28
C ALA A 126 -4.38 1.45 4.59
N LYS A 127 -4.87 0.80 5.64
CA LYS A 127 -4.82 1.23 7.04
C LYS A 127 -4.17 0.09 7.82
N TYR A 128 -3.03 0.37 8.45
CA TYR A 128 -2.36 -0.53 9.36
C TYR A 128 -2.57 -0.05 10.79
N CYS A 129 -2.92 -0.96 11.68
CA CYS A 129 -3.07 -0.78 13.11
C CYS A 129 -2.04 -1.65 13.86
N LYS A 130 -2.08 -1.64 15.20
CA LYS A 130 -1.19 -2.44 16.04
C LYS A 130 -1.19 -3.91 15.62
N ARG A 131 0.00 -4.51 15.51
CA ARG A 131 0.28 -5.89 15.05
C ARG A 131 0.13 -6.15 13.54
N ASP A 132 -0.45 -5.22 12.79
CA ASP A 132 -0.52 -5.33 11.34
C ASP A 132 0.88 -5.37 10.74
N HIS A 133 1.09 -6.25 9.77
CA HIS A 133 2.39 -6.56 9.19
C HIS A 133 2.24 -7.21 7.81
N ILE A 134 3.36 -7.35 7.11
CA ILE A 134 3.48 -8.25 5.96
C ILE A 134 4.79 -9.03 6.13
N ALA A 135 4.71 -10.35 6.15
CA ALA A 135 5.87 -11.22 6.18
C ALA A 135 6.75 -11.06 4.92
N PRO A 136 8.02 -11.50 4.97
CA PRO A 136 8.90 -11.46 3.80
C PRO A 136 8.29 -12.12 2.54
N HIS A 137 8.34 -11.41 1.41
CA HIS A 137 7.75 -11.82 0.13
C HIS A 137 8.33 -11.01 -1.04
N ASP A 138 8.10 -11.40 -2.29
CA ASP A 138 8.68 -10.73 -3.48
C ASP A 138 7.67 -10.09 -4.44
N ASP A 139 6.40 -10.02 -4.00
CA ASP A 139 5.27 -9.49 -4.75
C ASP A 139 4.94 -10.20 -6.07
N ARG A 140 5.52 -11.38 -6.34
CA ARG A 140 5.13 -12.17 -7.51
C ARG A 140 3.68 -12.63 -7.40
N ALA A 141 2.86 -12.18 -8.33
CA ALA A 141 1.51 -12.68 -8.51
C ALA A 141 1.07 -12.59 -9.97
N TYR A 142 0.11 -13.43 -10.34
CA TYR A 142 -0.67 -13.26 -11.56
C TYR A 142 -2.03 -12.65 -11.22
N THR A 143 -2.51 -11.73 -12.04
CA THR A 143 -3.82 -11.09 -11.89
C THR A 143 -4.63 -11.26 -13.16
N GLN A 144 -5.87 -11.73 -13.02
CA GLN A 144 -6.82 -11.77 -14.13
C GLN A 144 -7.47 -10.39 -14.25
N VAL A 145 -7.33 -9.77 -15.43
CA VAL A 145 -7.82 -8.42 -15.72
C VAL A 145 -8.89 -8.50 -16.79
N ARG A 146 -10.11 -8.07 -16.46
CA ARG A 146 -11.18 -7.90 -17.45
C ARG A 146 -10.99 -6.58 -18.19
N MET A 147 -10.80 -6.66 -19.51
CA MET A 147 -10.69 -5.50 -20.41
C MET A 147 -12.08 -4.96 -20.77
N ASP A 148 -12.16 -3.73 -21.29
CA ASP A 148 -13.41 -3.11 -21.76
C ASP A 148 -14.15 -3.96 -22.81
N SER A 149 -13.41 -4.72 -23.62
CA SER A 149 -13.96 -5.70 -24.58
C SER A 149 -14.67 -6.91 -23.94
N GLY A 150 -14.68 -7.03 -22.61
CA GLY A 150 -15.13 -8.21 -21.87
C GLY A 150 -14.09 -9.35 -21.79
N ARG A 151 -13.05 -9.34 -22.63
CA ARG A 151 -11.95 -10.31 -22.58
C ARG A 151 -11.22 -10.24 -21.24
N VAL A 152 -10.99 -11.41 -20.64
CA VAL A 152 -10.11 -11.55 -19.47
C VAL A 152 -8.70 -11.91 -19.94
N ILE A 153 -7.70 -11.17 -19.48
CA ILE A 153 -6.30 -11.46 -19.75
C ILE A 153 -5.55 -11.72 -18.46
N THR A 154 -4.58 -12.64 -18.50
CA THR A 154 -3.63 -12.82 -17.40
C THR A 154 -2.53 -11.76 -17.49
N THR A 155 -2.24 -11.15 -16.35
CA THR A 155 -1.18 -10.14 -16.19
C THR A 155 -0.25 -10.53 -15.04
N SER A 156 0.96 -9.97 -15.03
CA SER A 156 1.92 -10.04 -13.94
C SER A 156 2.13 -8.65 -13.37
N ARG A 157 2.37 -8.54 -12.06
CA ARG A 157 2.81 -7.30 -11.43
C ARG A 157 4.20 -6.93 -11.95
N ASP A 158 4.47 -5.65 -12.17
CA ASP A 158 5.73 -5.19 -12.76
C ASP A 158 6.41 -4.08 -11.95
N LEU A 159 5.61 -3.18 -11.38
CA LEU A 159 6.09 -2.07 -10.59
C LEU A 159 5.13 -1.88 -9.41
N ALA A 160 5.62 -2.08 -8.19
CA ALA A 160 4.89 -1.81 -6.96
C ALA A 160 5.09 -0.35 -6.56
N VAL A 161 4.06 0.25 -6.00
CA VAL A 161 4.05 1.65 -5.55
C VAL A 161 3.38 1.71 -4.18
N ILE A 162 4.02 2.40 -3.24
CA ILE A 162 3.51 2.65 -1.89
C ILE A 162 3.68 4.14 -1.58
N TYR A 163 2.58 4.85 -1.39
CA TYR A 163 2.57 6.26 -1.02
C TYR A 163 2.18 6.43 0.44
N TYR A 164 3.12 6.87 1.27
CA TYR A 164 2.97 7.05 2.70
C TYR A 164 2.36 8.40 3.06
N LEU A 165 1.29 8.35 3.85
CA LEU A 165 0.45 9.50 4.21
C LEU A 165 0.30 9.65 5.72
N THR A 166 1.29 9.22 6.50
CA THR A 166 1.24 9.37 7.96
C THR A 166 2.32 10.35 8.42
N LYS A 167 1.90 11.46 9.04
CA LYS A 167 2.80 12.49 9.57
C LYS A 167 3.62 11.98 10.75
N ASP A 168 4.84 12.48 10.93
CA ASP A 168 5.63 12.27 12.15
C ASP A 168 5.71 10.79 12.57
N TRP A 169 5.91 9.90 11.59
CA TRP A 169 6.05 8.47 11.86
C TRP A 169 7.48 8.18 12.32
N LYS A 170 7.61 7.34 13.34
CA LYS A 170 8.88 6.96 13.92
C LYS A 170 9.16 5.49 13.66
N GLU A 171 10.43 5.13 13.65
CA GLU A 171 10.86 3.75 13.46
C GLU A 171 10.36 2.81 14.56
N GLU A 172 10.36 3.28 15.82
CA GLU A 172 9.90 2.54 17.00
C GLU A 172 8.43 2.10 16.93
N TYR A 173 7.63 2.74 16.06
CA TYR A 173 6.22 2.40 15.84
C TYR A 173 6.02 1.18 14.93
N GLY A 174 7.09 0.64 14.35
CA GLY A 174 7.03 -0.43 13.37
C GLY A 174 6.47 0.04 12.03
N GLY A 175 5.91 -0.89 11.25
CA GLY A 175 5.46 -0.58 9.89
C GLY A 175 6.60 -0.12 8.99
N VAL A 176 7.82 -0.60 9.23
CA VAL A 176 9.00 -0.27 8.43
C VAL A 176 9.00 -1.20 7.22
N LEU A 177 9.14 -0.64 6.01
CA LEU A 177 9.42 -1.45 4.82
C LEU A 177 10.89 -1.86 4.86
N VAL A 178 11.16 -3.16 4.80
CA VAL A 178 12.50 -3.72 4.80
C VAL A 178 12.77 -4.32 3.42
N ASP A 179 13.74 -3.77 2.71
CA ASP A 179 14.25 -4.28 1.44
C ASP A 179 15.31 -5.35 1.71
N LEU A 180 14.92 -6.61 1.56
CA LEU A 180 15.72 -7.77 1.90
C LEU A 180 16.64 -8.22 0.76
N GLU A 181 16.54 -7.60 -0.42
CA GLU A 181 17.46 -7.84 -1.54
C GLU A 181 18.64 -6.88 -1.56
N ASP A 182 18.62 -5.80 -0.77
CA ASP A 182 19.79 -4.92 -0.66
C ASP A 182 20.87 -5.52 0.25
N THR A 183 21.71 -6.36 -0.34
CA THR A 183 22.82 -7.02 0.36
C THR A 183 23.88 -6.05 0.87
N ALA A 184 23.96 -4.83 0.33
CA ALA A 184 24.90 -3.82 0.81
C ALA A 184 24.50 -3.27 2.20
N ALA A 185 23.23 -3.40 2.59
CA ALA A 185 22.74 -3.04 3.92
C ALA A 185 22.94 -4.15 4.97
N GLY A 186 23.54 -5.28 4.60
CA GLY A 186 23.73 -6.43 5.48
C GLY A 186 22.52 -7.36 5.56
N PRO A 187 22.56 -8.37 6.44
CA PRO A 187 21.55 -9.44 6.49
C PRO A 187 20.16 -8.95 6.92
N ALA A 188 20.08 -7.85 7.66
CA ALA A 188 18.83 -7.24 8.06
C ALA A 188 18.09 -6.49 6.92
N GLY A 189 18.78 -6.26 5.79
CA GLY A 189 18.26 -5.50 4.65
C GLY A 189 18.17 -3.99 4.90
N ARG A 190 17.85 -3.23 3.85
CA ARG A 190 17.71 -1.77 3.95
C ARG A 190 16.33 -1.39 4.48
N ARG A 191 16.31 -0.49 5.45
CA ARG A 191 15.09 -0.09 6.16
C ARG A 191 14.55 1.24 5.64
N TYR A 192 13.25 1.30 5.40
CA TYR A 192 12.52 2.48 4.95
C TYR A 192 11.40 2.80 5.92
N VAL A 193 11.70 3.68 6.88
CA VAL A 193 10.69 4.24 7.79
C VAL A 193 9.68 5.04 6.96
N PRO A 194 8.36 4.80 7.13
CA PRO A 194 7.33 5.59 6.47
C PRO A 194 7.57 7.07 6.69
N GLN A 195 7.69 7.84 5.62
CA GLN A 195 7.87 9.29 5.69
C GLN A 195 6.62 9.95 5.13
N TRP A 196 6.14 11.01 5.80
CA TRP A 196 5.04 11.82 5.29
C TRP A 196 5.28 12.26 3.84
N ASN A 197 4.24 12.15 3.01
CA ASN A 197 4.26 12.58 1.62
C ASN A 197 5.45 12.01 0.85
N SER A 198 5.72 10.71 1.03
CA SER A 198 6.78 10.00 0.31
C SER A 198 6.22 8.80 -0.42
N VAL A 199 6.75 8.54 -1.61
CA VAL A 199 6.45 7.33 -2.38
C VAL A 199 7.66 6.42 -2.38
N VAL A 200 7.45 5.13 -2.14
CA VAL A 200 8.41 4.07 -2.42
C VAL A 200 7.91 3.30 -3.64
N VAL A 201 8.82 3.05 -4.57
CA VAL A 201 8.54 2.35 -5.82
C VAL A 201 9.60 1.30 -6.04
N PHE A 202 9.21 0.10 -6.46
CA PHE A 202 10.16 -0.96 -6.80
C PHE A 202 9.67 -1.86 -7.93
N LYS A 203 10.62 -2.43 -8.67
CA LYS A 203 10.38 -3.44 -9.70
C LYS A 203 9.96 -4.76 -9.07
N VAL A 204 8.99 -5.45 -9.65
CA VAL A 204 8.60 -6.80 -9.25
C VAL A 204 9.32 -7.81 -10.15
N PRO A 205 9.93 -8.88 -9.61
CA PRO A 205 10.01 -9.26 -8.20
C PRO A 205 11.02 -8.44 -7.39
N ARG A 206 10.72 -8.20 -6.10
CA ARG A 206 11.67 -7.62 -5.12
C ARG A 206 11.35 -8.15 -3.73
N TYR A 207 12.26 -8.89 -3.12
CA TYR A 207 12.08 -9.47 -1.78
C TYR A 207 12.10 -8.41 -0.68
N HIS A 208 11.00 -8.30 0.06
CA HIS A 208 10.79 -7.28 1.08
C HIS A 208 9.79 -7.73 2.16
N ALA A 209 9.71 -6.97 3.26
CA ALA A 209 8.76 -7.18 4.35
C ALA A 209 8.23 -5.85 4.90
N VAL A 210 7.16 -5.90 5.70
CA VAL A 210 6.68 -4.77 6.51
C VAL A 210 6.66 -5.20 7.96
N THR A 211 7.48 -4.56 8.80
CA THR A 211 7.54 -4.89 10.24
C THR A 211 6.21 -4.65 10.93
N ALA A 212 5.91 -5.46 11.94
CA ALA A 212 4.68 -5.31 12.71
C ALA A 212 4.62 -3.95 13.41
N LEU A 213 3.45 -3.32 13.37
CA LEU A 213 3.22 -2.09 14.12
C LEU A 213 3.16 -2.38 15.62
N THR A 214 3.79 -1.53 16.41
CA THR A 214 3.83 -1.60 17.87
C THR A 214 2.94 -0.55 18.53
N THR A 215 2.51 0.46 17.76
CA THR A 215 1.65 1.58 18.21
C THR A 215 0.17 1.34 17.87
N ASP A 216 -0.71 1.96 18.65
CA ASP A 216 -2.16 2.01 18.37
C ASP A 216 -2.53 3.11 17.33
N ARG A 217 -1.56 3.94 16.94
CA ARG A 217 -1.75 4.97 15.90
C ARG A 217 -1.86 4.33 14.51
N PRO A 218 -2.91 4.62 13.71
CA PRO A 218 -3.03 4.05 12.38
C PRO A 218 -2.00 4.64 11.40
N ARG A 219 -1.42 3.77 10.57
CA ARG A 219 -0.60 4.14 9.41
C ARG A 219 -1.42 4.03 8.13
N TYR A 220 -1.54 5.14 7.41
CA TYR A 220 -2.24 5.24 6.15
C TYR A 220 -1.28 5.25 4.95
N SER A 221 -1.69 4.56 3.88
CA SER A 221 -0.99 4.60 2.59
C SER A 221 -1.93 4.36 1.42
N ILE A 222 -1.52 4.76 0.22
CA ILE A 222 -2.03 4.22 -1.04
C ILE A 222 -1.01 3.22 -1.54
N PHE A 223 -1.42 2.02 -1.94
CA PHE A 223 -0.52 1.00 -2.45
C PHE A 223 -1.12 0.29 -3.65
N GLY A 224 -0.27 -0.28 -4.50
CA GLY A 224 -0.73 -1.05 -5.65
C GLY A 224 0.38 -1.39 -6.62
N TRP A 225 -0.03 -1.94 -7.76
CA TRP A 225 0.88 -2.41 -8.79
C TRP A 225 0.44 -1.93 -10.17
N PHE A 226 1.44 -1.61 -11.00
CA PHE A 226 1.29 -1.67 -12.45
C PHE A 226 1.46 -3.10 -12.94
N LEU A 227 0.68 -3.44 -13.95
CA LEU A 227 0.55 -4.79 -14.47
C LEU A 227 0.98 -4.83 -15.94
N LEU A 228 1.72 -5.88 -16.30
CA LEU A 228 2.07 -6.19 -17.68
C LEU A 228 1.31 -7.43 -18.17
N PRO A 229 0.82 -7.46 -19.42
CA PRO A 229 0.21 -8.64 -19.98
C PRO A 229 1.16 -9.85 -20.00
N GLY A 230 0.61 -11.03 -19.75
CA GLY A 230 1.30 -12.32 -19.76
C GLY A 230 1.87 -12.73 -18.39
N LYS A 231 2.44 -13.94 -18.35
CA LYS A 231 3.19 -14.49 -17.21
C LYS A 231 4.66 -14.11 -17.37
N ARG A 232 5.17 -13.19 -16.54
CA ARG A 232 6.50 -12.59 -16.70
C ARG A 232 7.60 -13.23 -15.86
N TYR A 233 7.22 -14.00 -14.84
CA TYR A 233 8.10 -14.74 -13.95
C TYR A 233 7.38 -16.02 -13.52
N PRO A 234 8.11 -17.09 -13.18
CA PRO A 234 7.50 -18.24 -12.50
C PRO A 234 6.96 -17.81 -11.13
N LEU A 235 5.88 -18.45 -10.68
CA LEU A 235 5.51 -18.43 -9.27
C LEU A 235 6.19 -19.64 -8.63
N TYR A 236 6.67 -19.51 -7.40
CA TYR A 236 7.31 -20.63 -6.71
C TYR A 236 6.32 -21.79 -6.58
N THR A 237 6.63 -22.92 -7.22
CA THR A 237 5.89 -24.17 -7.09
C THR A 237 6.89 -25.31 -6.88
N GLY A 238 6.66 -26.18 -5.90
CA GLY A 238 7.55 -27.32 -5.64
C GLY A 238 8.85 -26.94 -4.94
N ASP A 239 10.00 -27.40 -5.41
CA ASP A 239 11.30 -27.31 -4.71
C ASP A 239 11.84 -25.87 -4.57
N GLU A 240 11.52 -24.98 -5.52
CA GLU A 240 11.90 -23.55 -5.43
C GLU A 240 11.23 -22.86 -4.22
N LEU A 241 10.10 -23.40 -3.78
CA LEU A 241 9.40 -22.96 -2.58
C LEU A 241 10.23 -23.23 -1.32
N GLU A 242 10.95 -24.34 -1.27
CA GLU A 242 11.78 -24.70 -0.12
C GLU A 242 13.04 -23.83 -0.03
N GLU A 243 13.63 -23.48 -1.17
CA GLU A 243 14.71 -22.48 -1.19
C GLU A 243 14.19 -21.10 -0.76
N HIS A 244 13.03 -20.68 -1.28
CA HIS A 244 12.40 -19.43 -0.87
C HIS A 244 12.09 -19.41 0.63
N LYS A 245 11.51 -20.49 1.18
CA LYS A 245 11.28 -20.67 2.61
C LYS A 245 12.56 -20.55 3.42
N ARG A 246 13.66 -21.15 2.95
CA ARG A 246 14.96 -21.08 3.63
C ARG A 246 15.47 -19.64 3.70
N ARG A 247 15.33 -18.88 2.62
CA ARG A 247 15.63 -17.44 2.60
C ARG A 247 14.73 -16.68 3.59
N THR A 248 13.43 -16.97 3.61
CA THR A 248 12.46 -16.37 4.57
C THR A 248 12.82 -16.67 6.01
N LEU A 249 13.14 -17.93 6.33
CA LEU A 249 13.49 -18.36 7.68
C LEU A 249 14.81 -17.73 8.13
N SER A 250 15.81 -17.67 7.26
CA SER A 250 17.07 -17.01 7.57
C SER A 250 16.88 -15.51 7.85
N ALA A 251 16.00 -14.84 7.09
CA ALA A 251 15.67 -13.43 7.32
C ALA A 251 14.92 -13.21 8.65
N LYS A 252 14.02 -14.14 9.04
CA LYS A 252 13.31 -14.07 10.33
C LYS A 252 14.25 -14.23 11.53
N HIS A 253 15.15 -15.22 11.51
CA HIS A 253 16.07 -15.46 12.64
C HIS A 253 17.04 -14.30 12.85
N GLY A 254 17.46 -13.60 11.78
CA GLY A 254 18.26 -12.38 11.91
C GLY A 254 17.52 -11.25 12.65
N GLN A 255 16.19 -11.16 12.54
CA GLN A 255 15.39 -10.13 13.23
C GLN A 255 15.14 -10.44 14.71
N GLU A 256 15.14 -11.72 15.12
CA GLU A 256 14.92 -12.11 16.51
C GLU A 256 16.20 -11.96 17.36
N GLN A 257 17.36 -12.31 16.82
CA GLN A 257 18.65 -12.15 17.52
C GLN A 257 18.97 -10.68 17.86
N GLU A 258 18.59 -9.72 17.00
CA GLU A 258 18.76 -8.28 17.30
C GLU A 258 17.85 -7.79 18.44
N ARG A 259 16.73 -8.47 18.73
CA ARG A 259 15.85 -8.08 19.85
C ARG A 259 16.38 -8.52 21.20
N GLU A 260 17.00 -9.70 21.27
CA GLU A 260 17.54 -10.23 22.53
C GLU A 260 18.82 -9.50 22.96
N GLY A 261 19.70 -9.14 22.00
CA GLY A 261 20.96 -8.45 22.32
C GLY A 261 20.83 -7.00 22.81
N ASN A 262 19.66 -6.38 22.66
CA ASN A 262 19.43 -4.98 23.08
C ASN A 262 18.74 -4.85 24.46
N GLN A 263 18.55 -5.96 25.18
CA GLN A 263 17.90 -5.98 26.51
C GLN A 263 18.86 -6.21 27.69
N GLU A 264 20.14 -6.53 27.46
CA GLU A 264 21.05 -6.93 28.55
C GLU A 264 22.00 -5.82 29.09
N ASP A 265 22.15 -4.67 28.43
CA ASP A 265 23.15 -3.65 28.84
C ASP A 265 22.61 -2.53 29.77
N GLY A 266 21.58 -2.82 30.58
CA GLY A 266 20.86 -1.79 31.35
C GLY A 266 20.76 -2.00 32.86
N MET A 267 21.56 -2.87 33.47
CA MET A 267 21.39 -3.21 34.90
C MET A 267 22.72 -3.36 35.65
N ASP A 268 23.54 -2.31 35.66
CA ASP A 268 24.65 -2.19 36.59
C ASP A 268 24.58 -0.86 37.36
N GLY A 269 24.24 -0.98 38.66
CA GLY A 269 24.79 -0.12 39.70
C GLY A 269 23.95 1.07 40.16
N GLU A 270 22.97 0.83 41.04
CA GLU A 270 22.68 1.76 42.13
C GLU A 270 22.54 0.97 43.43
N GLU A 271 23.54 1.17 44.29
CA GLU A 271 23.64 0.74 45.68
C GLU A 271 22.59 1.46 46.52
N ASP A 272 21.92 0.75 47.43
CA ASP A 272 21.36 1.27 48.69
C ASP A 272 21.21 0.03 49.59
N GLY A 273 21.83 -0.06 50.76
CA GLY A 273 21.79 0.93 51.83
C GLY A 273 20.83 0.40 52.89
N GLU A 274 21.32 -0.50 53.75
CA GLU A 274 20.66 -0.96 54.97
C GLU A 274 20.42 0.23 55.91
N ASP A 275 19.21 0.37 56.49
CA ASP A 275 19.00 0.27 57.94
C ASP A 275 17.61 0.78 58.41
N SER A 276 16.99 -0.06 59.26
CA SER A 276 16.17 0.29 60.45
C SER A 276 14.80 0.98 60.25
N GLU A 277 13.79 0.86 61.11
CA GLU A 277 13.33 -0.06 62.17
C GLU A 277 11.88 0.38 62.49
N GLU A 278 11.06 -0.57 62.96
CA GLU A 278 9.94 -0.47 63.90
C GLU A 278 8.90 0.69 63.89
N GLY A 279 7.62 0.31 63.94
CA GLY A 279 6.70 0.86 64.95
C GLY A 279 5.25 1.12 64.52
N GLY A 280 4.30 0.48 65.22
CA GLY A 280 3.13 1.20 65.75
C GLY A 280 1.73 0.92 65.16
N ASP A 281 1.02 0.00 65.81
CA ASP A 281 -0.33 0.08 66.39
C ASP A 281 -1.58 0.58 65.61
N GLU A 282 -2.57 -0.32 65.65
CA GLU A 282 -4.01 -0.19 65.88
C GLU A 282 -4.64 1.23 66.03
N GLN A 283 -5.72 1.49 65.29
CA GLN A 283 -6.97 1.94 65.91
C GLN A 283 -8.23 1.82 65.04
N GLU A 284 -9.26 1.34 65.72
CA GLU A 284 -10.68 1.21 65.43
C GLU A 284 -11.40 2.58 65.43
N ALA A 285 -12.36 2.81 64.52
CA ALA A 285 -13.42 3.80 64.75
C ALA A 285 -14.68 3.56 63.90
N GLN A 286 -15.81 3.62 64.60
CA GLN A 286 -17.18 3.40 64.16
C GLN A 286 -17.89 4.71 63.77
N ALA A 287 -19.05 4.55 63.10
CA ALA A 287 -20.30 5.33 63.19
C ALA A 287 -20.65 6.43 62.16
N ALA A 288 -21.95 6.40 61.81
CA ALA A 288 -22.77 7.13 60.82
C ALA A 288 -23.20 8.56 61.29
N PRO A 289 -24.24 9.32 60.78
CA PRO A 289 -25.37 8.99 59.88
C PRO A 289 -25.97 10.10 58.92
N ARG A 290 -26.89 9.64 58.02
CA ARG A 290 -28.22 10.16 57.55
C ARG A 290 -28.46 11.63 57.05
N SER A 291 -29.10 11.73 55.86
CA SER A 291 -30.43 12.36 55.57
C SER A 291 -30.78 12.17 54.07
N ARG A 292 -31.85 11.48 53.62
CA ARG A 292 -33.31 11.73 53.49
C ARG A 292 -33.76 13.01 52.72
N ALA A 293 -34.28 12.80 51.51
CA ALA A 293 -35.53 13.42 51.01
C ALA A 293 -36.19 12.54 49.93
N ARG A 294 -37.53 12.50 49.94
CA ARG A 294 -38.45 11.61 49.19
C ARG A 294 -39.29 12.43 48.19
N THR A 295 -39.67 11.81 47.07
CA THR A 295 -41.02 11.93 46.43
C THR A 295 -41.16 10.80 45.37
N ALA A 296 -42.01 9.78 45.61
CA ALA A 296 -43.35 9.58 45.03
C ALA A 296 -43.36 9.59 43.48
N GLY A 297 -43.83 8.61 42.72
CA GLY A 297 -44.58 7.37 42.93
C GLY A 297 -45.26 7.05 41.58
N SER A 298 -45.35 5.79 41.14
CA SER A 298 -46.38 5.32 40.20
C SER A 298 -46.21 3.83 39.87
N THR A 299 -47.31 3.13 40.13
CA THR A 299 -47.79 1.80 39.75
C THR A 299 -47.23 1.14 38.47
N GLY A 300 -46.73 -0.09 38.64
CA GLY A 300 -47.28 -1.32 38.05
C GLY A 300 -47.16 -1.56 36.54
N ARG A 301 -46.39 -2.59 36.15
CA ARG A 301 -46.87 -3.62 35.21
C ARG A 301 -46.00 -4.88 35.21
N THR A 302 -46.71 -5.98 35.07
CA THR A 302 -46.36 -7.40 35.02
C THR A 302 -45.47 -7.81 33.83
N GLY A 303 -44.51 -8.70 34.11
CA GLY A 303 -44.19 -9.93 33.37
C GLY A 303 -43.69 -9.86 31.92
N GLN A 304 -42.45 -10.30 31.67
CA GLN A 304 -42.14 -11.58 30.96
C GLN A 304 -40.62 -11.76 30.77
N PRO A 305 -40.14 -13.02 30.70
CA PRO A 305 -38.71 -13.35 30.75
C PRO A 305 -37.99 -13.25 29.40
N ALA A 306 -36.71 -12.88 29.47
CA ALA A 306 -35.79 -12.75 28.35
C ALA A 306 -35.49 -14.11 27.70
N THR A 307 -35.73 -14.21 26.40
CA THR A 307 -35.34 -15.37 25.58
C THR A 307 -33.88 -15.24 25.15
N LYS A 308 -33.10 -16.25 25.53
CA LYS A 308 -31.70 -16.47 25.21
C LYS A 308 -31.60 -16.93 23.75
N ARG A 309 -31.30 -16.03 22.80
CA ARG A 309 -31.01 -16.41 21.41
C ARG A 309 -29.54 -16.82 21.28
N ARG A 310 -29.31 -18.14 21.24
CA ARG A 310 -28.15 -18.74 20.56
C ARG A 310 -28.22 -18.36 19.08
N ARG A 311 -27.11 -17.87 18.53
CA ARG A 311 -26.87 -17.86 17.08
C ARG A 311 -25.82 -18.93 16.81
N ASP A 312 -26.27 -20.01 16.20
CA ASP A 312 -25.42 -21.02 15.60
C ASP A 312 -24.76 -20.41 14.36
N ALA A 313 -23.44 -20.61 14.26
CA ALA A 313 -22.64 -20.24 13.10
C ALA A 313 -22.71 -21.38 12.09
N GLU A 314 -23.42 -21.18 10.98
CA GLU A 314 -23.35 -22.06 9.82
C GLU A 314 -22.08 -21.74 9.02
N ALA A 315 -21.15 -22.68 9.06
CA ALA A 315 -19.99 -22.72 8.19
C ALA A 315 -20.43 -23.08 6.76
N GLY A 316 -20.41 -22.10 5.86
CA GLY A 316 -20.58 -22.31 4.43
C GLY A 316 -19.32 -22.95 3.83
N THR A 317 -19.37 -24.24 3.56
CA THR A 317 -18.39 -25.00 2.77
C THR A 317 -18.41 -24.54 1.32
N ALA A 318 -17.34 -23.85 0.89
CA ALA A 318 -17.10 -23.58 -0.52
C ALA A 318 -16.59 -24.85 -1.21
N ALA A 319 -17.33 -25.33 -2.22
CA ALA A 319 -16.96 -26.46 -3.05
C ALA A 319 -15.78 -26.10 -3.99
N PRO A 320 -14.86 -27.04 -4.28
CA PRO A 320 -13.76 -26.81 -5.20
C PRO A 320 -14.25 -26.77 -6.66
N PRO A 321 -13.62 -25.95 -7.54
CA PRO A 321 -13.97 -25.93 -8.95
C PRO A 321 -13.51 -27.22 -9.64
N GLN A 322 -14.42 -27.85 -10.39
CA GLN A 322 -14.13 -29.01 -11.23
C GLN A 322 -13.25 -28.64 -12.43
N PRO A 323 -12.37 -29.55 -12.89
CA PRO A 323 -11.53 -29.32 -14.06
C PRO A 323 -12.35 -29.51 -15.33
N GLN A 324 -12.49 -28.43 -16.12
CA GLN A 324 -13.04 -28.56 -17.47
C GLN A 324 -11.98 -29.06 -18.45
N SER A 325 -12.43 -30.07 -19.20
CA SER A 325 -11.69 -30.87 -20.15
C SER A 325 -11.19 -30.06 -21.35
N SER A 326 -9.98 -30.43 -21.77
CA SER A 326 -9.32 -30.00 -22.99
C SER A 326 -10.11 -30.43 -24.24
N GLN A 327 -10.67 -29.48 -24.98
CA GLN A 327 -11.02 -29.68 -26.39
C GLN A 327 -9.93 -29.12 -27.29
N ARG A 328 -9.27 -30.05 -27.99
CA ARG A 328 -8.33 -29.80 -29.08
C ARG A 328 -9.09 -29.28 -30.29
N HIS A 329 -8.66 -28.17 -30.85
CA HIS A 329 -8.90 -27.88 -32.27
C HIS A 329 -7.56 -27.68 -32.97
N ALA A 330 -7.29 -28.59 -33.90
CA ALA A 330 -6.22 -28.51 -34.89
C ALA A 330 -6.58 -27.45 -35.93
N ALA A 331 -5.59 -26.68 -36.39
CA ALA A 331 -5.68 -25.97 -37.65
C ALA A 331 -4.33 -25.96 -38.37
N ALA A 332 -4.42 -26.28 -39.65
CA ALA A 332 -3.39 -26.65 -40.60
C ALA A 332 -2.31 -25.59 -40.86
N ALA A 333 -1.13 -26.10 -41.22
CA ALA A 333 -0.07 -25.39 -41.90
C ALA A 333 -0.46 -25.05 -43.33
N VAL A 334 -0.10 -23.84 -43.78
CA VAL A 334 0.02 -23.50 -45.21
C VAL A 334 1.44 -23.01 -45.46
N VAL A 335 2.09 -23.74 -46.36
CA VAL A 335 3.40 -23.49 -46.95
C VAL A 335 3.26 -22.37 -47.98
N GLY A 336 4.17 -21.39 -47.97
CA GLY A 336 4.25 -20.33 -48.98
C GLY A 336 5.68 -19.82 -49.10
N SER A 337 6.24 -20.03 -50.28
CA SER A 337 7.64 -19.94 -50.67
C SER A 337 8.16 -18.52 -50.96
N SER A 338 9.46 -18.36 -50.67
CA SER A 338 10.51 -17.54 -51.31
C SER A 338 10.12 -16.63 -52.50
N GLU A 339 10.50 -15.35 -52.41
CA GLU A 339 11.29 -14.68 -53.47
C GLU A 339 12.02 -13.42 -52.97
N ARG A 340 13.01 -13.00 -53.77
CA ARG A 340 14.20 -12.19 -53.44
C ARG A 340 14.14 -10.79 -54.10
N VAL A 341 14.92 -9.86 -53.52
CA VAL A 341 15.58 -8.69 -54.15
C VAL A 341 14.74 -7.42 -54.43
N GLY A 342 15.25 -6.28 -53.94
CA GLY A 342 14.87 -4.94 -54.41
C GLY A 342 15.35 -3.80 -53.53
N SER A 343 16.59 -3.35 -53.71
CA SER A 343 17.14 -2.10 -53.17
C SER A 343 16.62 -0.90 -53.96
N ARG A 344 16.16 0.17 -53.29
CA ARG A 344 16.42 1.59 -53.60
C ARG A 344 15.73 2.51 -52.60
N GLY A 345 16.42 3.60 -52.26
CA GLY A 345 16.04 4.56 -51.22
C GLY A 345 14.99 5.58 -51.62
N GLY A 346 14.61 6.39 -50.63
CA GLY A 346 13.77 7.57 -50.78
C GLY A 346 13.47 8.17 -49.42
N ALA A 347 14.05 9.35 -49.15
CA ALA A 347 13.69 10.18 -48.01
C ALA A 347 12.24 10.64 -48.14
N VAL A 348 11.48 10.60 -47.05
CA VAL A 348 10.16 11.23 -46.95
C VAL A 348 10.10 12.04 -45.66
N HIS A 349 10.03 13.36 -45.82
CA HIS A 349 9.59 14.28 -44.78
C HIS A 349 8.16 13.92 -44.34
N LEU A 350 7.95 13.75 -43.04
CA LEU A 350 6.61 13.83 -42.45
C LEU A 350 6.53 15.07 -41.56
N ALA A 351 6.09 16.17 -42.19
CA ALA A 351 5.42 17.26 -41.51
C ALA A 351 3.99 16.79 -41.20
N GLY A 352 3.64 16.74 -39.92
CA GLY A 352 2.34 16.25 -39.46
C GLY A 352 2.19 16.37 -37.96
N GLY A 353 2.30 17.59 -37.43
CA GLY A 353 1.99 17.88 -36.03
C GLY A 353 0.50 17.74 -35.79
N ALA A 354 0.05 16.55 -35.39
CA ALA A 354 -1.29 16.34 -34.86
C ALA A 354 -1.35 16.96 -33.46
N VAL A 355 -1.92 18.17 -33.37
CA VAL A 355 -2.33 18.75 -32.09
C VAL A 355 -3.58 18.01 -31.63
N VAL A 356 -3.40 17.07 -30.71
CA VAL A 356 -4.51 16.40 -30.01
C VAL A 356 -5.09 17.40 -29.03
N ARG A 357 -6.19 18.07 -29.41
CA ARG A 357 -7.03 18.81 -28.46
C ARG A 357 -7.82 17.81 -27.63
N LEU A 358 -7.44 17.67 -26.37
CA LEU A 358 -8.22 16.93 -25.37
C LEU A 358 -9.47 17.75 -25.00
N PRO A 359 -10.65 17.12 -24.86
CA PRO A 359 -11.87 17.83 -24.44
C PRO A 359 -11.70 18.40 -23.02
N GLY A 360 -12.21 19.61 -22.82
CA GLY A 360 -12.28 20.26 -21.51
C GLY A 360 -13.12 19.43 -20.54
N ARG A 361 -12.61 19.24 -19.33
CA ARG A 361 -12.86 18.13 -18.38
C ARG A 361 -12.19 16.84 -18.80
N TRP A 362 -11.24 16.43 -17.96
CA TRP A 362 -10.49 15.19 -18.02
C TRP A 362 -11.42 13.96 -18.12
N GLN A 363 -11.83 13.63 -19.35
CA GLN A 363 -12.43 12.36 -19.72
C GLN A 363 -11.29 11.40 -20.06
N GLY A 364 -10.42 11.12 -19.08
CA GLY A 364 -9.49 10.00 -19.19
C GLY A 364 -10.32 8.76 -19.51
N ARG A 365 -10.08 8.12 -20.67
CA ARG A 365 -10.73 6.85 -21.03
C ARG A 365 -10.50 5.90 -19.85
N ARG A 366 -11.57 5.62 -19.12
CA ARG A 366 -11.58 4.77 -17.94
C ARG A 366 -11.25 3.33 -18.36
N LYS A 367 -9.96 2.98 -18.41
CA LYS A 367 -9.55 1.58 -18.34
C LYS A 367 -9.60 1.15 -16.87
N HIS A 368 -10.79 1.16 -16.27
CA HIS A 368 -10.95 0.62 -14.92
C HIS A 368 -10.93 -0.89 -15.00
N VAL A 369 -9.95 -1.49 -14.34
CA VAL A 369 -9.95 -2.93 -14.12
C VAL A 369 -10.90 -3.24 -12.97
N CYS A 370 -11.97 -3.98 -13.24
CA CYS A 370 -12.61 -4.77 -12.19
C CYS A 370 -11.70 -5.96 -11.90
N VAL A 371 -10.94 -5.87 -10.80
CA VAL A 371 -10.21 -7.01 -10.20
C VAL A 371 -11.11 -7.70 -9.20
#